data_AF-A0A5B7UJ56-F1
#
_entry.id   AF-A0A5B7UJ56-F1
#
_cell.length_a   1.000
_cell.length_b   1.000
_cell.length_c   1.000
_cell.angle_alpha   90.00
_cell.angle_beta   90.00
_cell.angle_gamma   90.00
#
_symmetry.space_group_name_H-M   'P 1'
#
loop_
_entity.id
_entity.type
_entity.pdbx_description
1 polymer ?
#
loop_
_entity_poly.entity_id
_entity_poly.type
_entity_poly.pdbx_seq_one_letter_code
_entity_poly.pdbx_strand_id
1 'polypeptide(L)'
;MKVSKIIISKLPKPNFKNKILNFLFSVFMVPFAIFLIVFTLLFITYDFIKTKIFGIKDKNLTKEDILFENQKYKIVKEYFEPIEETEENKLLYDFYWNIAEYDDELYIFKLIDKKLTSELNNCYVNDFKIENTEEIFLQKIIEENQKINTYLIAFNKETGKVKILTEIGHFSLYEFDKKRNLIKGFNKKDQIKLQIEQFNT
;
A
#
# COMPACT_ATOMS: atom_id res chain seq x y z
N MET A 1 19.30 -8.22 -1.63
CA MET A 1 18.60 -8.92 -0.51
C MET A 1 18.42 -10.41 -0.83
N LYS A 2 18.42 -11.32 0.17
CA LYS A 2 18.07 -12.75 0.00
C LYS A 2 17.15 -13.25 1.12
N VAL A 3 16.08 -13.98 0.76
CA VAL A 3 15.15 -14.61 1.70
C VAL A 3 15.65 -16.01 2.06
N SER A 4 15.88 -16.27 3.36
CA SER A 4 16.29 -17.58 3.88
C SER A 4 15.11 -18.52 4.12
N LYS A 5 14.04 -17.97 4.69
CA LYS A 5 12.97 -18.75 5.29
C LYS A 5 11.65 -18.02 5.22
N ILE A 6 10.60 -18.76 4.92
CA ILE A 6 9.21 -18.31 4.96
C ILE A 6 8.51 -19.06 6.09
N ILE A 7 7.83 -18.34 6.96
CA ILE A 7 7.06 -18.89 8.09
C ILE A 7 5.63 -18.40 7.96
N ILE A 8 4.68 -19.34 7.93
CA ILE A 8 3.25 -19.05 7.92
C ILE A 8 2.65 -19.53 9.23
N SER A 9 1.83 -18.70 9.86
CA SER A 9 1.16 -19.01 11.12
C SER A 9 -0.22 -18.37 11.16
N LYS A 10 -1.22 -19.04 11.77
CA LYS A 10 -2.57 -18.48 11.89
C LYS A 10 -2.57 -17.10 12.54
N LEU A 11 -3.44 -16.22 12.05
CA LEU A 11 -3.71 -14.95 12.70
C LEU A 11 -4.15 -15.19 14.15
N PRO A 12 -3.66 -14.40 15.12
CA PRO A 12 -4.14 -14.46 16.47
C PRO A 12 -5.63 -14.09 16.48
N LYS A 13 -6.47 -14.95 17.09
CA LYS A 13 -7.90 -14.63 17.27
C LYS A 13 -8.01 -13.29 18.00
N PRO A 14 -8.94 -12.39 17.59
CA PRO A 14 -9.13 -11.13 18.30
C PRO A 14 -9.44 -11.44 19.77
N ASN A 15 -8.52 -11.04 20.64
CA ASN A 15 -8.68 -11.23 22.08
C ASN A 15 -9.86 -10.37 22.56
N PHE A 16 -10.60 -10.88 23.54
CA PHE A 16 -11.80 -10.30 24.18
C PHE A 16 -11.69 -8.79 24.53
N LYS A 17 -10.46 -8.24 24.65
CA LYS A 17 -10.16 -6.81 24.83
C LYS A 17 -10.66 -5.91 23.68
N ASN A 18 -10.68 -6.38 22.43
CA ASN A 18 -11.20 -5.58 21.30
C ASN A 18 -12.71 -5.32 21.40
N LYS A 19 -13.46 -6.21 22.07
CA LYS A 19 -14.89 -6.04 22.30
C LYS A 19 -15.19 -4.89 23.28
N ILE A 20 -14.30 -4.70 24.26
CA ILE A 20 -14.36 -3.61 25.24
C ILE A 20 -13.92 -2.28 24.60
N LEU A 21 -12.89 -2.31 23.76
CA LEU A 21 -12.41 -1.14 23.03
C LEU A 21 -13.48 -0.62 22.05
N ASN A 22 -14.15 -1.49 21.28
CA ASN A 22 -15.22 -1.10 20.37
C ASN A 22 -16.42 -0.48 21.11
N PHE A 23 -16.74 -0.99 22.31
CA PHE A 23 -17.77 -0.41 23.17
C PHE A 23 -17.38 1.00 23.64
N LEU A 24 -16.16 1.19 24.15
CA LEU A 24 -15.66 2.51 24.55
C LEU A 24 -15.57 3.47 23.36
N PHE A 25 -15.11 3.00 22.19
CA PHE A 25 -14.99 3.81 20.97
C PHE A 25 -16.36 4.31 20.50
N SER A 26 -17.41 3.48 20.56
CA SER A 26 -18.77 3.89 20.19
C SER A 26 -19.33 5.02 21.07
N VAL A 27 -19.02 5.03 22.37
CA VAL A 27 -19.48 6.06 23.32
C VAL A 27 -18.79 7.41 23.08
N PHE A 28 -17.52 7.41 22.67
CA PHE A 28 -16.77 8.64 22.37
C PHE A 28 -16.91 9.12 20.92
N MET A 29 -17.16 8.22 19.95
CA MET A 29 -17.26 8.58 18.54
C MET A 29 -18.53 9.37 18.19
N VAL A 30 -19.65 9.09 18.85
CA VAL A 30 -20.91 9.82 18.61
C VAL A 30 -20.76 11.33 18.93
N PRO A 31 -20.27 11.74 20.12
CA PRO A 31 -20.04 13.16 20.39
C PRO A 31 -18.92 13.76 19.52
N PHE A 32 -17.90 12.99 19.16
CA PHE A 32 -16.84 13.44 18.24
C PHE A 32 -17.35 13.70 16.81
N ALA A 33 -18.23 12.84 16.29
CA ALA A 33 -18.86 13.01 14.99
C ALA A 33 -19.74 14.27 14.96
N ILE A 34 -20.52 14.52 16.02
CA ILE A 34 -21.31 15.75 16.18
C ILE A 34 -20.38 16.99 16.18
N PHE A 35 -19.26 16.93 16.90
CA PHE A 35 -18.27 17.99 16.91
C PHE A 35 -17.67 18.25 15.51
N LEU A 36 -17.33 17.19 14.75
CA LEU A 36 -16.83 17.31 13.38
C LEU A 36 -17.83 17.95 12.43
N ILE A 37 -19.12 17.64 12.55
CA ILE A 37 -20.19 18.26 11.75
C ILE A 37 -20.29 19.76 12.06
N VAL A 38 -20.25 20.15 13.34
CA VAL A 38 -20.26 21.56 13.73
C VAL A 38 -19.00 22.28 13.24
N PHE A 39 -17.84 21.64 13.35
CA PHE A 39 -16.56 22.21 12.90
C PHE A 39 -16.50 22.38 11.38
N THR A 40 -16.99 21.42 10.59
CA THR A 40 -17.08 21.55 9.12
C THR A 40 -18.03 22.67 8.71
N LEU A 41 -19.18 22.85 9.38
CA LEU A 41 -20.09 23.98 9.13
C LEU A 41 -19.41 25.34 9.41
N LEU A 42 -18.60 25.44 10.47
CA LEU A 42 -17.80 26.63 10.76
C LEU A 42 -16.69 26.85 9.72
N PHE A 43 -16.05 25.79 9.24
CA PHE A 43 -15.01 25.89 8.22
C PHE A 43 -15.57 26.30 6.86
N ILE A 44 -16.71 25.75 6.44
CA ILE A 44 -17.40 26.12 5.19
C ILE A 44 -17.81 27.61 5.21
N THR A 45 -18.31 28.10 6.34
CA THR A 45 -18.66 29.53 6.46
C THR A 45 -17.42 30.43 6.45
N TYR A 46 -16.32 30.00 7.07
CA TYR A 46 -15.03 30.68 7.00
C TYR A 46 -14.46 30.71 5.57
N ASP A 47 -14.45 29.59 4.85
CA ASP A 47 -13.98 29.51 3.47
C ASP A 47 -14.86 30.30 2.52
N PHE A 48 -16.18 30.35 2.74
CA PHE A 48 -17.09 31.22 1.99
C PHE A 48 -16.74 32.70 2.20
N ILE A 49 -16.40 33.11 3.43
CA ILE A 49 -15.91 34.47 3.73
C ILE A 49 -14.55 34.72 3.06
N LYS A 50 -13.58 33.80 3.17
CA LYS A 50 -12.24 33.90 2.58
C LYS A 50 -12.27 34.00 1.04
N THR A 51 -13.08 33.18 0.39
CA THR A 51 -13.16 33.11 -1.08
C THR A 51 -14.01 34.23 -1.68
N LYS A 52 -15.14 34.60 -1.05
CA LYS A 52 -16.08 35.61 -1.58
C LYS A 52 -15.77 37.04 -1.15
N ILE A 53 -15.13 37.25 0.01
CA ILE A 53 -14.76 38.59 0.51
C ILE A 53 -13.28 38.90 0.25
N PHE A 54 -12.37 37.93 0.40
CA PHE A 54 -10.92 38.16 0.29
C PHE A 54 -10.28 37.66 -1.03
N GLY A 55 -11.01 36.96 -1.89
CA GLY A 55 -10.56 36.60 -3.25
C GLY A 55 -9.34 35.68 -3.33
N ILE A 56 -9.00 34.98 -2.23
CA ILE A 56 -7.85 34.06 -2.19
C ILE A 56 -8.27 32.74 -2.84
N LYS A 57 -7.85 32.52 -4.09
CA LYS A 57 -7.96 31.20 -4.76
C LYS A 57 -6.85 30.29 -4.26
N ASP A 58 -7.21 29.22 -3.54
CA ASP A 58 -6.26 28.20 -3.15
C ASP A 58 -5.75 27.45 -4.40
N LYS A 59 -4.44 27.53 -4.65
CA LYS A 59 -3.73 26.71 -5.64
C LYS A 59 -3.51 25.32 -5.06
N ASN A 60 -4.47 24.42 -5.22
CA ASN A 60 -4.23 22.99 -4.96
C ASN A 60 -3.51 22.37 -6.16
N LEU A 61 -2.17 22.44 -6.15
CA LEU A 61 -1.34 21.60 -7.01
C LEU A 61 -1.33 20.19 -6.41
N THR A 62 -2.11 19.29 -7.00
CA THR A 62 -2.05 17.84 -6.78
C THR A 62 -0.62 17.36 -7.00
N LYS A 63 0.10 17.09 -5.91
CA LYS A 63 1.47 16.57 -5.97
C LYS A 63 1.42 15.13 -6.47
N GLU A 64 2.09 14.82 -7.57
CA GLU A 64 2.26 13.45 -8.05
C GLU A 64 2.87 12.56 -6.96
N ASP A 65 2.35 11.35 -6.77
CA ASP A 65 2.89 10.37 -5.82
C ASP A 65 4.08 9.65 -6.47
N ILE A 66 5.29 10.11 -6.18
CA ILE A 66 6.53 9.61 -6.81
C ILE A 66 7.08 8.43 -5.99
N LEU A 67 7.18 7.25 -6.60
CA LEU A 67 7.85 6.09 -6.01
C LEU A 67 9.38 6.30 -5.96
N PHE A 68 9.93 6.74 -7.09
CA PHE A 68 11.37 6.91 -7.33
C PHE A 68 11.64 7.86 -8.50
N GLU A 69 12.66 8.71 -8.36
CA GLU A 69 13.13 9.56 -9.44
C GLU A 69 14.66 9.67 -9.44
N ASN A 70 15.27 9.54 -10.61
CA ASN A 70 16.67 9.90 -10.86
C ASN A 70 16.82 10.53 -12.25
N GLN A 71 18.06 10.60 -12.75
CA GLN A 71 18.36 11.15 -14.08
C GLN A 71 17.71 10.35 -15.22
N LYS A 72 17.54 9.03 -15.08
CA LYS A 72 17.03 8.13 -16.13
C LYS A 72 15.54 7.83 -15.99
N TYR A 73 15.06 7.60 -14.77
CA TYR A 73 13.73 7.08 -14.46
C TYR A 73 12.92 8.07 -13.62
N LYS A 74 11.60 8.12 -13.84
CA LYS A 74 10.66 8.81 -12.94
C LYS A 74 9.43 7.93 -12.80
N ILE A 75 9.38 7.14 -11.74
CA ILE A 75 8.31 6.18 -11.49
C ILE A 75 7.31 6.81 -10.55
N VAL A 76 6.07 6.94 -11.00
CA VAL A 76 4.94 7.43 -10.20
C VAL A 76 4.00 6.29 -9.85
N LYS A 77 3.34 6.43 -8.69
CA LYS A 77 2.26 5.57 -8.24
C LYS A 77 0.93 6.19 -8.67
N GLU A 78 0.16 5.43 -9.43
CA GLU A 78 -1.24 5.75 -9.70
C GLU A 78 -2.08 4.79 -8.86
N TYR A 79 -2.89 5.34 -7.95
CA TYR A 79 -3.75 4.53 -7.08
C TYR A 79 -4.75 3.74 -7.93
N PHE A 80 -4.81 2.45 -7.68
CA PHE A 80 -5.80 1.56 -8.28
C PHE A 80 -6.89 1.31 -7.24
N GLU A 81 -8.06 1.88 -7.49
CA GLU A 81 -9.24 1.64 -6.67
C GLU A 81 -10.11 0.55 -7.31
N PRO A 82 -10.32 -0.61 -6.67
CA PRO A 82 -11.20 -1.65 -7.17
C PRO A 82 -12.68 -1.29 -6.89
N ILE A 83 -13.18 -0.19 -7.47
CA ILE A 83 -14.56 0.30 -7.23
C ILE A 83 -15.60 -0.62 -7.88
N GLU A 84 -15.33 -1.12 -9.08
CA GLU A 84 -16.24 -1.98 -9.84
C GLU A 84 -15.48 -3.18 -10.41
N GLU A 85 -16.08 -4.37 -10.32
CA GLU A 85 -15.58 -5.58 -10.98
C GLU A 85 -15.87 -5.48 -12.49
N THR A 86 -14.83 -5.23 -13.27
CA THR A 86 -14.84 -5.30 -14.74
C THR A 86 -14.03 -6.51 -15.19
N GLU A 87 -14.21 -6.98 -16.42
CA GLU A 87 -13.38 -8.08 -16.95
C GLU A 87 -11.88 -7.74 -16.90
N GLU A 88 -11.51 -6.47 -17.08
CA GLU A 88 -10.12 -6.02 -17.08
C GLU A 88 -9.48 -5.99 -15.70
N ASN A 89 -10.27 -5.88 -14.64
CA ASN A 89 -9.75 -5.67 -13.28
C ASN A 89 -10.21 -6.72 -12.26
N LYS A 90 -11.08 -7.65 -12.67
CA LYS A 90 -11.69 -8.70 -11.85
C LYS A 90 -10.69 -9.43 -10.97
N LEU A 91 -9.51 -9.71 -11.52
CA LEU A 91 -8.47 -10.39 -10.78
C LEU A 91 -7.88 -9.51 -9.67
N LEU A 92 -7.46 -8.28 -9.95
CA LEU A 92 -6.99 -7.36 -8.90
C LEU A 92 -8.07 -7.09 -7.84
N TYR A 93 -9.33 -7.03 -8.28
CA TYR A 93 -10.50 -6.98 -7.40
C TYR A 93 -10.57 -8.22 -6.50
N ASP A 94 -10.49 -9.43 -7.07
CA ASP A 94 -10.48 -10.69 -6.32
C ASP A 94 -9.28 -10.79 -5.35
N PHE A 95 -8.09 -10.34 -5.75
CA PHE A 95 -6.92 -10.29 -4.88
C PHE A 95 -7.17 -9.40 -3.66
N TYR A 96 -7.70 -8.20 -3.91
CA TYR A 96 -8.03 -7.24 -2.88
C TYR A 96 -9.00 -7.84 -1.86
N TRP A 97 -10.11 -8.39 -2.35
CA TRP A 97 -11.15 -8.98 -1.52
C TRP A 97 -10.79 -10.33 -0.90
N ASN A 98 -9.78 -11.05 -1.38
CA ASN A 98 -9.37 -12.33 -0.80
C ASN A 98 -8.28 -12.19 0.29
N ILE A 99 -7.55 -11.08 0.30
CA ILE A 99 -6.41 -10.90 1.23
C ILE A 99 -6.78 -10.09 2.46
N ALA A 100 -7.60 -9.06 2.28
CA ALA A 100 -7.96 -8.10 3.31
C ALA A 100 -9.44 -8.26 3.71
N GLU A 101 -9.75 -8.08 5.00
CA GLU A 101 -11.12 -7.75 5.43
C GLU A 101 -11.45 -6.29 5.07
N TYR A 102 -12.74 -5.91 5.10
CA TYR A 102 -13.21 -4.59 4.68
C TYR A 102 -12.52 -3.43 5.42
N ASP A 103 -12.02 -3.69 6.64
CA ASP A 103 -11.36 -2.71 7.51
C ASP A 103 -9.82 -2.73 7.39
N ASP A 104 -9.23 -3.63 6.59
CA ASP A 104 -7.78 -3.68 6.39
C ASP A 104 -7.35 -2.66 5.32
N GLU A 105 -6.36 -1.82 5.65
CA GLU A 105 -5.75 -0.87 4.71
C GLU A 105 -4.86 -1.61 3.68
N LEU A 106 -5.48 -2.06 2.59
CA LEU A 106 -4.77 -2.61 1.44
C LEU A 106 -4.78 -1.59 0.30
N TYR A 107 -3.60 -1.12 -0.12
CA TYR A 107 -3.49 -0.22 -1.28
C TYR A 107 -2.76 -0.93 -2.41
N ILE A 108 -3.31 -0.81 -3.63
CA ILE A 108 -2.70 -1.29 -4.87
C ILE A 108 -2.39 -0.08 -5.73
N PHE A 109 -1.20 -0.06 -6.32
CA PHE A 109 -0.74 1.01 -7.19
C PHE A 109 -0.30 0.45 -8.53
N LYS A 110 -0.69 1.13 -9.60
CA LYS A 110 -0.09 0.95 -10.92
C LYS A 110 1.13 1.87 -11.02
N LEU A 111 2.26 1.32 -11.46
CA LEU A 111 3.49 2.07 -11.64
C LEU A 111 3.63 2.56 -13.07
N ILE A 112 3.86 3.86 -13.25
CA ILE A 112 4.07 4.47 -14.56
C ILE A 112 5.43 5.15 -14.60
N ASP A 113 6.25 4.81 -15.60
CA ASP A 113 7.51 5.51 -15.86
C ASP A 113 7.27 6.71 -16.78
N LYS A 114 7.63 7.90 -16.31
CA LYS A 114 7.45 9.16 -17.03
C LYS A 114 8.73 9.61 -17.75
N LYS A 115 9.85 8.87 -17.63
CA LYS A 115 11.11 9.13 -18.36
C LYS A 115 11.45 7.95 -19.26
N LEU A 116 12.46 7.15 -18.91
CA LEU A 116 12.88 5.98 -19.67
C LEU A 116 12.08 4.75 -19.22
N THR A 117 11.52 3.96 -20.14
CA THR A 117 10.77 2.75 -19.77
C THR A 117 11.64 1.75 -19.01
N SER A 118 11.24 1.44 -17.77
CA SER A 118 11.82 0.38 -16.93
C SER A 118 10.95 -0.88 -16.90
N GLU A 119 11.46 -1.98 -16.33
CA GLU A 119 10.70 -3.23 -16.15
C GLU A 119 9.58 -3.11 -15.09
N LEU A 120 9.50 -1.99 -14.35
CA LEU A 120 8.39 -1.66 -13.46
C LEU A 120 7.22 -0.97 -14.18
N ASN A 121 7.40 -0.51 -15.42
CA ASN A 121 6.34 0.21 -16.13
C ASN A 121 5.10 -0.68 -16.31
N ASN A 122 3.92 -0.13 -16.00
CA ASN A 122 2.63 -0.81 -15.96
C ASN A 122 2.53 -2.00 -14.99
N CYS A 123 3.44 -2.13 -14.02
CA CYS A 123 3.32 -3.15 -12.98
C CYS A 123 2.36 -2.71 -11.88
N TYR A 124 1.65 -3.68 -11.30
CA TYR A 124 0.89 -3.49 -10.07
C TYR A 124 1.72 -3.90 -8.86
N VAL A 125 1.71 -3.06 -7.83
CA VAL A 125 2.37 -3.32 -6.55
C VAL A 125 1.43 -2.98 -5.42
N ASN A 126 1.65 -3.56 -4.23
CA ASN A 126 1.04 -3.02 -3.03
C ASN A 126 1.91 -1.88 -2.44
N ASP A 127 1.51 -1.32 -1.30
CA ASP A 127 2.25 -0.23 -0.64
C ASP A 127 3.58 -0.66 0.02
N PHE A 128 3.92 -1.95 0.00
CA PHE A 128 5.15 -2.42 0.61
C PHE A 128 6.38 -1.89 -0.14
N LYS A 129 7.20 -1.14 0.59
CA LYS A 129 8.47 -0.59 0.08
C LYS A 129 9.58 -0.72 1.10
N ILE A 130 10.73 -1.23 0.65
CA ILE A 130 12.03 -1.05 1.30
C ILE A 130 12.99 -0.51 0.25
N GLU A 131 13.96 0.31 0.62
CA GLU A 131 15.02 0.73 -0.29
C GLU A 131 16.37 0.71 0.41
N ASN A 132 17.41 0.44 -0.37
CA ASN A 132 18.80 0.74 -0.02
C ASN A 132 19.38 1.64 -1.12
N THR A 133 20.70 1.81 -1.17
CA THR A 133 21.33 2.73 -2.13
C THR A 133 21.10 2.31 -3.59
N GLU A 134 21.13 1.01 -3.89
CA GLU A 134 21.12 0.46 -5.25
C GLU A 134 19.73 -0.01 -5.71
N GLU A 135 18.91 -0.51 -4.78
CA GLU A 135 17.70 -1.26 -5.07
C GLU A 135 16.47 -0.72 -4.31
N ILE A 136 15.30 -0.88 -4.91
CA ILE A 136 14.00 -0.74 -4.25
C ILE A 136 13.33 -2.10 -4.23
N PHE A 137 12.95 -2.57 -3.06
CA PHE A 137 12.24 -3.81 -2.85
C PHE A 137 10.75 -3.53 -2.75
N LEU A 138 9.97 -4.22 -3.57
CA LEU A 138 8.52 -4.05 -3.70
C LEU A 138 7.86 -5.42 -3.71
N GLN A 139 6.56 -5.46 -3.39
CA GLN A 139 5.75 -6.62 -3.69
C GLN A 139 5.00 -6.40 -4.99
N LYS A 140 5.39 -7.13 -6.03
CA LYS A 140 4.72 -7.10 -7.33
C LYS A 140 3.57 -8.09 -7.35
N ILE A 141 2.45 -7.65 -7.91
CA ILE A 141 1.25 -8.45 -8.14
C ILE A 141 1.25 -8.84 -9.63
N ILE A 142 1.19 -10.14 -9.91
CA ILE A 142 1.21 -10.68 -11.27
C ILE A 142 0.04 -11.64 -11.44
N GLU A 143 -0.61 -11.54 -12.59
CA GLU A 143 -1.53 -12.56 -13.07
C GLU A 143 -0.77 -13.60 -13.90
N GLU A 144 -0.83 -14.86 -13.50
CA GLU A 144 -0.28 -16.00 -14.22
C GLU A 144 -1.34 -17.11 -14.26
N ASN A 145 -1.71 -17.58 -15.46
CA ASN A 145 -2.68 -18.67 -15.65
C ASN A 145 -4.01 -18.45 -14.90
N GLN A 146 -4.60 -17.24 -14.97
CA GLN A 146 -5.84 -16.87 -14.28
C GLN A 146 -5.76 -16.95 -12.74
N LYS A 147 -4.53 -16.97 -12.19
CA LYS A 147 -4.28 -16.91 -10.76
C LYS A 147 -3.38 -15.74 -10.45
N ILE A 148 -3.61 -15.15 -9.28
CA ILE A 148 -2.81 -14.01 -8.83
C ILE A 148 -1.75 -14.53 -7.88
N ASN A 149 -0.52 -14.32 -8.29
CA ASN A 149 0.64 -14.55 -7.47
C ASN A 149 1.28 -13.22 -7.15
N THR A 150 1.89 -13.15 -5.98
CA THR A 150 2.70 -12.02 -5.62
C THR A 150 4.13 -12.44 -5.39
N TYR A 151 5.03 -11.52 -5.72
CA TYR A 151 6.45 -11.75 -5.70
C TYR A 151 7.12 -10.61 -4.95
N LEU A 152 8.05 -10.94 -4.06
CA LEU A 152 9.00 -9.96 -3.56
C LEU A 152 10.05 -9.76 -4.66
N ILE A 153 10.17 -8.52 -5.13
CA ILE A 153 11.08 -8.15 -6.21
C ILE A 153 12.10 -7.12 -5.73
N ALA A 154 13.22 -7.04 -6.43
CA ALA A 154 14.22 -5.99 -6.30
C ALA A 154 14.33 -5.24 -7.62
N PHE A 155 14.06 -3.94 -7.59
CA PHE A 155 14.24 -3.03 -8.71
C PHE A 155 15.59 -2.32 -8.59
N ASN A 156 16.45 -2.49 -9.58
CA ASN A 156 17.75 -1.82 -9.62
C ASN A 156 17.60 -0.39 -10.17
N LYS A 157 17.94 0.61 -9.34
CA LYS A 157 17.74 2.04 -9.62
C LYS A 157 18.56 2.55 -10.81
N GLU A 158 19.67 1.90 -11.14
CA GLU A 158 20.60 2.33 -12.19
C GLU A 158 20.27 1.77 -13.56
N THR A 159 19.84 0.50 -13.58
CA THR A 159 19.62 -0.30 -14.81
C THR A 159 18.15 -0.39 -15.20
N GLY A 160 17.22 -0.10 -14.28
CA GLY A 160 15.78 -0.23 -14.53
C GLY A 160 15.26 -1.66 -14.58
N LYS A 161 16.10 -2.65 -14.21
CA LYS A 161 15.76 -4.08 -14.24
C LYS A 161 15.14 -4.54 -12.92
N VAL A 162 14.28 -5.55 -13.02
CA VAL A 162 13.61 -6.20 -11.90
C VAL A 162 14.13 -7.62 -11.73
N LYS A 163 14.53 -7.96 -10.51
CA LYS A 163 14.89 -9.31 -10.10
C LYS A 163 13.81 -9.87 -9.17
N ILE A 164 13.25 -11.03 -9.49
CA ILE A 164 12.37 -11.76 -8.57
C ILE A 164 13.24 -12.39 -7.47
N LEU A 165 12.92 -12.10 -6.21
CA LEU A 165 13.64 -12.65 -5.06
C LEU A 165 12.96 -13.90 -4.52
N THR A 166 11.64 -13.88 -4.37
CA THR A 166 10.88 -15.02 -3.89
C THR A 166 9.39 -14.85 -4.23
N GLU A 167 8.69 -15.97 -4.41
CA GLU A 167 7.24 -16.01 -4.47
C GLU A 167 6.66 -15.88 -3.06
N ILE A 168 5.65 -15.01 -2.91
CA ILE A 168 4.95 -14.72 -1.66
C ILE A 168 3.60 -15.42 -1.63
N GLY A 169 2.98 -15.67 -2.79
CA GLY A 169 1.66 -16.26 -2.91
C GLY A 169 0.55 -15.26 -2.57
N HIS A 170 -0.49 -15.71 -1.88
CA HIS A 170 -1.69 -14.92 -1.53
C HIS A 170 -1.56 -14.25 -0.16
N PHE A 171 -0.59 -13.34 -0.03
CA PHE A 171 -0.39 -12.51 1.17
C PHE A 171 -0.09 -11.08 0.75
N SER A 172 -0.39 -10.10 1.61
CA SER A 172 0.08 -8.72 1.49
C SER A 172 1.19 -8.47 2.52
N LEU A 173 2.35 -8.04 2.06
CA LEU A 173 3.46 -7.59 2.90
C LEU A 173 3.19 -6.15 3.33
N TYR A 174 3.52 -5.80 4.58
CA TYR A 174 3.19 -4.47 5.12
C TYR A 174 4.32 -3.84 5.95
N GLU A 175 5.26 -4.64 6.49
CA GLU A 175 6.28 -4.12 7.41
C GLU A 175 7.62 -4.82 7.23
N PHE A 176 8.70 -4.05 7.29
CA PHE A 176 10.06 -4.58 7.43
C PHE A 176 10.65 -4.24 8.80
N ASP A 177 10.84 -5.25 9.63
CA ASP A 177 11.53 -5.15 10.90
C ASP A 177 13.03 -5.25 10.69
N LYS A 178 13.69 -4.08 10.61
CA LYS A 178 15.14 -3.96 10.43
C LYS A 178 15.95 -4.63 11.54
N LYS A 179 15.46 -4.66 12.79
CA LYS A 179 16.22 -5.24 13.92
C LYS A 179 16.30 -6.76 13.80
N ARG A 180 15.23 -7.38 13.30
CA ARG A 180 15.12 -8.84 13.13
C ARG A 180 15.38 -9.30 11.69
N ASN A 181 15.65 -8.38 10.77
CA ASN A 181 15.73 -8.66 9.33
C ASN A 181 14.53 -9.48 8.85
N LEU A 182 13.33 -9.04 9.21
CA LEU A 182 12.10 -9.80 9.02
C LEU A 182 11.06 -8.95 8.28
N ILE A 183 10.56 -9.44 7.15
CA ILE A 183 9.39 -8.85 6.49
C ILE A 183 8.14 -9.55 7.01
N LYS A 184 7.10 -8.79 7.33
CA LYS A 184 5.81 -9.30 7.79
C LYS A 184 4.74 -9.04 6.74
N GLY A 185 3.81 -9.98 6.65
CA GLY A 185 2.62 -9.90 5.82
C GLY A 185 1.44 -10.63 6.44
N PHE A 186 0.29 -10.52 5.80
CA PHE A 186 -0.95 -11.20 6.21
C PHE A 186 -1.84 -11.55 5.03
N ASN A 187 -2.79 -12.43 5.29
CA ASN A 187 -4.04 -12.55 4.56
C ASN A 187 -5.17 -12.73 5.59
N LYS A 188 -6.42 -12.94 5.15
CA LYS A 188 -7.59 -13.12 6.03
C LYS A 188 -7.46 -14.17 7.15
N LYS A 189 -6.58 -15.16 7.01
CA LYS A 189 -6.50 -16.32 7.92
C LYS A 189 -5.16 -16.43 8.63
N ASP A 190 -4.09 -16.02 7.96
CA ASP A 190 -2.72 -16.33 8.33
C ASP A 190 -1.82 -15.09 8.23
N GLN A 191 -0.76 -15.09 9.04
CA GLN A 191 0.38 -14.19 8.93
C GLN A 191 1.53 -14.89 8.23
N ILE A 192 2.27 -14.15 7.41
CA ILE A 192 3.51 -14.58 6.79
C ILE A 192 4.70 -13.77 7.33
N LYS A 193 5.83 -14.44 7.51
CA LYS A 193 7.10 -13.84 7.94
C LYS A 193 8.22 -14.33 7.01
N LEU A 194 8.93 -13.40 6.39
CA LEU A 194 10.09 -13.68 5.53
C LEU A 194 11.36 -13.29 6.27
N GLN A 195 12.20 -14.26 6.58
CA GLN A 195 13.50 -14.01 7.20
C GLN A 195 14.54 -13.66 6.14
N ILE A 196 15.20 -12.52 6.30
CA ILE A 196 16.21 -12.01 5.38
C ILE A 196 17.61 -12.36 5.91
N GLU A 197 18.46 -12.94 5.06
CA GLU A 197 19.85 -13.30 5.41
C GLU A 197 20.78 -12.09 5.41
N GLN A 198 20.64 -11.26 4.37
CA GLN A 198 21.50 -10.11 4.13
C GLN A 198 20.68 -8.96 3.53
N PHE A 199 20.69 -7.84 4.25
CA PHE A 199 20.18 -6.56 3.80
C PHE A 199 21.30 -5.52 3.98
N ASN A 200 22.02 -5.24 2.91
CA ASN A 200 23.01 -4.17 2.91
C ASN A 200 22.24 -2.85 2.78
N THR A 201 22.38 -1.99 3.79
CA THR A 201 21.71 -0.69 3.87
C THR A 201 22.53 0.34 3.11
#